data_AF-A0A6M0GDT4-F1
#
_entry.id   AF-A0A6M0GDT4-F1
#
_cell.length_a   1.000
_cell.length_b   1.000
_cell.length_c   1.000
_cell.angle_alpha   90.00
_cell.angle_beta   90.00
_cell.angle_gamma   90.00
#
_symmetry.space_group_name_H-M   'P 1'
#
loop_
_entity.id
_entity.type
_entity.pdbx_description
1 polymer ?
#
loop_
_entity_poly.entity_id
_entity_poly.type
_entity_poly.pdbx_seq_one_letter_code
_entity_poly.pdbx_strand_id
1 'polypeptide(L)' 'MFKNKCQAAIVSWLDDWAQTKRSQGQDEWTWLTLSSLSKELGYCRDTIHTHLKKLLEAGVIERRLAKRWPTDKAWAYRLV' A
#
# COMPACT_ATOMS: atom_id res chain seq x y z
N MET A 1 -0.27 -16.12 -8.34
CA MET A 1 1.18 -15.93 -8.19
C MET A 1 1.60 -14.70 -8.99
N PHE A 2 1.98 -13.60 -8.33
CA PHE A 2 2.41 -12.38 -9.03
C PHE A 2 3.70 -12.66 -9.81
N LYS A 3 3.69 -12.45 -11.14
CA LYS A 3 4.91 -12.56 -11.96
C LYS A 3 5.93 -11.45 -11.66
N ASN A 4 5.54 -10.41 -10.92
CA ASN A 4 6.36 -9.25 -10.62
C ASN A 4 6.73 -9.18 -9.14
N LYS A 5 8.05 -9.16 -8.86
CA LYS A 5 8.61 -9.16 -7.49
C LYS A 5 8.18 -7.93 -6.67
N CYS A 6 8.05 -6.76 -7.29
CA CYS A 6 7.63 -5.54 -6.61
C CYS A 6 6.14 -5.61 -6.21
N GLN A 7 5.27 -6.12 -7.09
CA GLN A 7 3.87 -6.34 -6.74
C GLN A 7 3.70 -7.33 -5.58
N ALA A 8 4.43 -8.43 -5.62
CA ALA A 8 4.43 -9.41 -4.53
C ALA A 8 4.91 -8.78 -3.21
N ALA A 9 5.97 -7.97 -3.26
CA ALA A 9 6.50 -7.28 -2.07
C ALA A 9 5.49 -6.28 -1.49
N ILE A 10 4.81 -5.49 -2.33
CA ILE A 10 3.78 -4.53 -1.87
C ILE A 10 2.61 -5.27 -1.20
N VAL A 11 2.13 -6.35 -1.83
CA VAL A 11 1.03 -7.15 -1.28
C VAL A 11 1.44 -7.82 0.03
N SER A 12 2.62 -8.43 0.08
CA SER A 12 3.13 -9.08 1.30
C SER A 12 3.29 -8.08 2.44
N TRP A 13 3.75 -6.86 2.14
CA TRP A 13 3.88 -5.80 3.14
C TRP A 13 2.53 -5.33 3.66
N LEU A 14 1.53 -5.18 2.77
CA LEU A 14 0.16 -4.82 3.17
C LEU A 14 -0.50 -5.93 4.00
N ASP A 15 -0.25 -7.19 3.66
CA ASP A 15 -0.79 -8.34 4.39
C ASP A 15 -0.24 -8.41 5.81
N ASP A 16 1.08 -8.31 5.97
CA ASP A 16 1.75 -8.29 7.28
C ASP A 16 1.24 -7.13 8.16
N TRP A 17 1.08 -5.94 7.56
CA TRP A 17 0.53 -4.79 8.26
C TRP A 17 -0.92 -5.02 8.69
N ALA A 18 -1.75 -5.56 7.79
CA ALA A 18 -3.16 -5.84 8.07
C ALA A 18 -3.29 -6.89 9.19
N GLN A 19 -2.47 -7.94 9.18
CA GLN A 19 -2.40 -8.93 10.26
C GLN A 19 -2.03 -8.28 11.61
N THR A 20 -1.02 -7.42 11.60
CA THR A 20 -0.58 -6.67 12.79
C THR A 20 -1.69 -5.75 13.34
N LYS A 21 -2.53 -5.18 12.47
CA LYS A 21 -3.63 -4.31 12.90
C LYS A 21 -4.85 -5.08 13.37
N ARG A 22 -5.17 -6.19 12.71
CA ARG A 22 -6.21 -7.12 13.18
C ARG A 22 -5.90 -7.63 14.58
N SER A 23 -4.64 -7.99 14.86
CA SER A 23 -4.25 -8.45 16.22
C SER A 23 -4.35 -7.34 17.28
N GLN A 24 -4.28 -6.07 16.87
CA GLN A 24 -4.47 -4.89 17.71
C GLN A 24 -5.93 -4.40 17.77
N GLY A 25 -6.88 -5.06 17.08
CA GLY A 25 -8.28 -4.64 16.99
C GLY A 25 -8.50 -3.32 16.22
N GLN A 26 -7.58 -2.96 15.31
CA GLN A 26 -7.61 -1.71 14.55
C GLN A 26 -8.11 -1.89 13.12
N ASP A 27 -8.52 -0.78 12.50
CA ASP A 27 -8.99 -0.70 11.11
C ASP A 27 -7.90 -1.16 10.11
N GLU A 28 -8.28 -1.95 9.11
CA GLU A 28 -7.36 -2.60 8.15
C GLU A 28 -6.80 -1.64 7.09
N TRP A 29 -7.12 -0.35 7.19
CA TRP A 29 -6.70 0.67 6.25
C TRP A 29 -5.35 1.25 6.62
N THR A 30 -4.35 0.95 5.79
CA THR A 30 -2.99 1.43 5.97
C THR A 30 -2.77 2.79 5.33
N TRP A 31 -2.33 3.74 6.14
CA TRP A 31 -1.94 5.06 5.66
C TRP A 31 -0.50 5.01 5.16
N LEU A 32 -0.32 5.24 3.86
CA LEU A 32 0.97 5.07 3.23
C LEU A 32 1.31 6.25 2.34
N THR A 33 2.53 6.73 2.49
CA THR A 33 3.16 7.59 1.50
C THR A 33 4.03 6.73 0.58
N LEU A 34 4.13 7.12 -0.70
CA LEU A 34 5.02 6.46 -1.65
C LEU A 34 6.47 6.47 -1.15
N SER A 35 6.88 7.53 -0.45
CA SER A 35 8.21 7.67 0.13
C SER A 35 8.49 6.65 1.24
N SER A 36 7.53 6.39 2.13
CA SER A 36 7.67 5.37 3.18
C SER A 36 7.81 3.98 2.55
N LEU A 37 6.90 3.63 1.63
CA LEU A 37 6.92 2.32 0.98
C LEU A 37 8.19 2.10 0.14
N SER A 38 8.67 3.15 -0.52
CA SER A 38 9.92 3.15 -1.28
C SER A 38 11.14 2.85 -0.41
N LYS A 39 11.20 3.44 0.80
CA LYS A 39 12.28 3.18 1.77
C LYS A 39 12.21 1.75 2.33
N GLU A 40 11.02 1.30 2.71
CA GLU A 40 10.81 -0.04 3.28
C GLU A 40 11.13 -1.15 2.29
N LEU A 41 10.69 -1.02 1.04
CA LEU A 41 10.85 -2.06 0.01
C LEU A 41 12.14 -1.91 -0.81
N GLY A 42 12.89 -0.82 -0.63
CA GLY A 42 14.13 -0.55 -1.37
C GLY A 42 13.94 -0.22 -2.86
N TYR A 43 12.73 0.13 -3.30
CA TYR A 43 12.42 0.49 -4.68
C TYR A 43 12.26 1.99 -4.86
N CYS A 44 12.52 2.51 -6.07
CA CYS A 44 12.22 3.89 -6.41
C CYS A 44 10.73 4.22 -6.29
N ARG A 45 10.40 5.46 -5.93
CA ARG A 45 9.01 5.94 -5.79
C ARG A 45 8.17 5.72 -7.04
N ASP A 46 8.73 5.96 -8.23
CA ASP A 46 8.04 5.77 -9.51
C ASP A 46 7.69 4.30 -9.78
N THR A 47 8.59 3.39 -9.42
CA THR A 47 8.37 1.94 -9.51
C THR A 47 7.22 1.52 -8.59
N ILE A 48 7.26 1.97 -7.33
CA ILE A 48 6.18 1.72 -6.36
C ILE A 48 4.86 2.28 -6.88
N HIS A 49 4.84 3.53 -7.34
CA HIS A 49 3.63 4.18 -7.85
C HIS A 49 3.02 3.40 -9.04
N THR A 50 3.87 2.98 -9.98
CA THR A 50 3.45 2.19 -11.15
C THR A 50 2.85 0.85 -10.73
N HIS A 51 3.49 0.15 -9.78
CA HIS A 51 3.00 -1.15 -9.33
C HIS A 51 1.76 -1.05 -8.44
N LEU A 52 1.66 -0.04 -7.58
CA LEU A 52 0.44 0.28 -6.83
C LEU A 52 -0.74 0.53 -7.77
N LYS A 53 -0.53 1.32 -8.83
CA LYS A 53 -1.59 1.56 -9.83
C LYS A 53 -2.05 0.25 -10.48
N LYS A 54 -1.13 -0.61 -10.89
CA LYS A 54 -1.46 -1.92 -11.46
C LYS A 54 -2.22 -2.82 -10.48
N LEU A 55 -1.88 -2.77 -9.19
CA LEU A 55 -2.57 -3.55 -8.15
C LEU A 55 -4.00 -3.02 -7.90
N LEU A 56 -4.20 -1.70 -7.97
CA LEU A 56 -5.53 -1.08 -7.92
C LEU A 56 -6.37 -1.47 -9.14
N GLU A 57 -5.79 -1.39 -10.35
CA GLU A 57 -6.46 -1.78 -11.59
C GLU A 57 -6.81 -3.28 -11.63
N ALA A 58 -6.00 -4.11 -10.98
CA ALA A 58 -6.26 -5.55 -10.84
C ALA A 58 -7.26 -5.90 -9.72
N GLY A 59 -7.75 -4.93 -8.94
CA GLY A 59 -8.67 -5.15 -7.83
C GLY A 59 -8.08 -5.92 -6.65
N VAL A 60 -6.74 -5.98 -6.54
CA VAL A 60 -6.04 -6.65 -5.43
C VAL A 60 -6.01 -5.77 -4.18
N ILE A 61 -5.96 -4.46 -4.39
CA ILE A 61 -5.97 -3.47 -3.32
C ILE A 61 -7.03 -2.42 -3.62
N GLU A 62 -7.57 -1.83 -2.55
CA GLU A 62 -8.41 -0.64 -2.62
C GLU A 62 -7.67 0.56 -2.06
N ARG A 63 -8.01 1.76 -2.55
CA ARG A 63 -7.56 3.03 -1.97
C ARG A 63 -8.73 3.91 -1.58
N ARG A 64 -8.59 4.62 -0.46
CA ARG A 64 -9.48 5.73 -0.07
C ARG A 64 -8.67 7.00 0.17
N LEU A 65 -9.30 8.14 -0.05
CA LEU A 65 -8.73 9.43 0.34
C LEU A 65 -8.49 9.40 1.85
N ALA A 66 -7.24 9.58 2.23
CA ALA A 66 -6.88 9.73 3.61
C ALA A 66 -7.14 11.21 4.00
N LYS A 67 -7.55 11.45 5.24
CA LYS A 67 -7.90 12.76 5.84
C LYS A 67 -6.98 13.87 5.28
N ARG A 68 -7.63 14.89 4.71
CA ARG A 68 -7.03 15.94 3.89
C ARG A 68 -6.07 16.77 4.74
N TRP A 69 -4.77 16.51 4.64
CA TRP A 69 -3.74 17.43 5.13
C TRP A 69 -3.37 18.41 4.00
N PRO A 70 -3.10 19.68 4.31
CA PRO A 70 -2.94 20.74 3.31
C PRO A 70 -1.79 20.52 2.33
N THR A 71 -0.82 19.67 2.65
CA THR A 71 0.42 19.53 1.87
C THR A 71 0.61 18.16 1.21
N ASP A 72 -0.19 17.14 1.52
CA ASP A 72 0.01 15.80 0.98
C ASP A 72 -1.31 15.09 0.71
N LYS A 73 -1.49 14.63 -0.54
CA LYS A 73 -2.59 13.73 -0.91
C LYS A 73 -2.26 12.34 -0.35
N ALA A 74 -2.43 12.19 0.96
CA ALA A 74 -2.30 10.90 1.61
C ALA A 74 -3.44 9.99 1.13
N TRP A 75 -3.08 8.75 0.79
CA TRP A 75 -4.03 7.70 0.43
C TRP A 75 -3.92 6.59 1.48
N ALA A 76 -5.06 6.06 1.89
CA ALA A 76 -5.11 4.85 2.68
C ALA A 76 -5.41 3.67 1.77
N TYR A 77 -4.71 2.55 1.97
CA TYR A 77 -4.83 1.35 1.16
C TYR A 77 -5.27 0.17 2.02
N ARG A 78 -5.98 -0.79 1.43
CA ARG A 78 -6.25 -2.09 2.05
C ARG A 78 -6.18 -3.20 1.01
N LEU A 79 -5.93 -4.43 1.46
CA LEU A 79 -6.16 -5.61 0.64
C LEU A 79 -7.67 -5.87 0.52
N VAL A 80 -8.08 -6.37 -0.65
CA VAL A 80 -9.46 -6.77 -0.96
C VAL A 80 -9.66 -8.24 -0.64
#